data_AF-A0AAF0Y6B6-F1
#
_entry.id   AF-A0AAF0Y6B6-F1
#
_cell.length_a   1.000
_cell.length_b   1.000
_cell.length_c   1.000
_cell.angle_alpha   90.00
_cell.angle_beta   90.00
_cell.angle_gamma   90.00
#
_symmetry.space_group_name_H-M   'P 1'
#
loop_
_entity.id
_entity.type
_entity.pdbx_description
1 polymer ?
#
loop_
_entity_poly.entity_id
_entity_poly.type
_entity_poly.pdbx_seq_one_letter_code
_entity_poly.pdbx_strand_id
1 'polypeptide(L)'
;MPRLPSHLPKLLAVLPNNGASTLIRPAQWPKNSFYKVTKANLKFRQAEIGADVTVGAKAWGQVFWKGKLVQPRGRDGRPDPRIRGGLKYVWSEVDPKTLDEATTKAVADADTYLVQKTQERADALAAKRAAKKERVAAVTAARKAAEAEAAQY
;
A
#
# COMPACT_ATOMS: atom_id res chain seq x y z
N MET A 1 16.24 19.11 8.95
CA MET A 1 17.45 18.38 8.57
C MET A 1 17.07 17.30 7.57
N PRO A 2 17.53 17.35 6.31
CA PRO A 2 17.32 16.28 5.35
C PRO A 2 18.01 15.00 5.86
N ARG A 3 17.32 13.86 5.80
CA ARG A 3 17.85 12.61 6.34
C ARG A 3 18.86 11.97 5.39
N LEU A 4 19.81 11.23 5.98
CA LEU A 4 20.86 10.57 5.21
C LEU A 4 20.27 9.52 4.24
N PRO A 5 20.78 9.45 3.00
CA PRO A 5 20.38 8.44 2.05
C PRO A 5 20.63 7.04 2.62
N SER A 6 19.63 6.16 2.57
CA SER A 6 19.74 4.80 3.11
C SER A 6 18.84 3.81 2.36
N HIS A 7 18.98 2.52 2.65
CA HIS A 7 18.05 1.53 2.11
C HIS A 7 16.64 1.77 2.62
N LEU A 8 15.65 1.46 1.78
CA LEU A 8 14.24 1.75 2.03
C LEU A 8 13.75 1.28 3.41
N PRO A 9 14.06 0.06 3.90
CA PRO A 9 13.58 -0.35 5.21
C PRO A 9 14.13 0.50 6.34
N LYS A 10 15.41 0.86 6.27
CA LYS A 10 16.06 1.71 7.27
C LYS A 10 15.48 3.11 7.22
N LEU A 11 15.30 3.68 6.03
CA LEU A 11 14.68 4.99 5.84
C LEU A 11 13.27 5.03 6.45
N LEU A 12 12.42 4.07 6.10
CA LEU A 12 11.03 4.00 6.58
C LEU A 12 10.94 3.76 8.10
N ALA A 13 11.88 3.02 8.68
CA ALA A 13 11.89 2.75 10.12
C ALA A 13 12.15 4.01 10.97
N VAL A 14 12.88 5.00 10.45
CA VAL A 14 13.12 6.23 11.18
C VAL A 14 11.98 7.24 10.96
N LEU A 15 11.21 7.12 9.87
CA LEU A 15 10.14 8.07 9.53
C LEU A 15 8.90 7.88 10.43
N PRO A 16 8.17 8.96 10.75
CA PRO A 16 6.92 8.86 11.50
C PRO A 16 5.92 7.99 10.72
N ASN A 17 5.09 7.23 11.45
CA ASN A 17 4.07 6.34 10.88
C ASN A 17 4.63 5.39 9.80
N ASN A 18 5.85 4.89 9.98
CA ASN A 18 6.54 4.01 9.03
C ASN A 18 6.75 4.63 7.64
N GLY A 19 6.79 5.96 7.57
CA GLY A 19 6.87 6.71 6.32
C GLY A 19 5.57 6.75 5.53
N ALA A 20 4.40 6.57 6.17
CA ALA A 20 3.13 6.83 5.49
C ALA A 20 3.04 8.31 5.04
N SER A 21 2.51 8.52 3.84
CA SER A 21 2.37 9.81 3.17
C SER A 21 3.68 10.56 2.85
N THR A 22 4.84 9.96 3.11
CA THR A 22 6.12 10.60 2.78
C THR A 22 6.46 10.43 1.31
N LEU A 23 7.19 11.41 0.78
CA LEU A 23 7.70 11.38 -0.57
C LEU A 23 9.13 10.87 -0.54
N ILE A 24 9.39 9.80 -1.28
CA ILE A 24 10.70 9.17 -1.32
C ILE A 24 11.11 8.94 -2.77
N ARG A 25 12.41 9.00 -3.04
CA ARG A 25 12.94 8.64 -4.35
C ARG A 25 14.24 7.86 -4.21
N PRO A 26 14.55 6.97 -5.15
CA PRO A 26 15.90 6.44 -5.26
C PRO A 26 16.84 7.53 -5.80
N ALA A 27 18.09 7.55 -5.33
CA ALA A 27 19.05 8.62 -5.63
C ALA A 27 19.32 8.80 -7.15
N GLN A 28 19.20 7.73 -7.93
CA GLN A 28 19.40 7.74 -9.39
C GLN A 28 18.23 8.31 -10.19
N TRP A 29 17.08 8.62 -9.56
CA TRP A 29 15.93 9.13 -10.28
C TRP A 29 16.00 10.65 -10.51
N PRO A 30 15.36 11.15 -11.58
CA PRO A 30 15.21 12.59 -11.80
C PRO A 30 14.55 13.29 -10.62
N LYS A 31 14.84 14.58 -10.42
CA LYS A 31 14.34 15.33 -9.25
C LYS A 31 12.81 15.29 -9.11
N ASN A 32 12.10 15.33 -10.25
CA ASN A 32 10.63 15.35 -10.33
C ASN A 32 10.02 13.94 -10.38
N SER A 33 10.78 12.90 -10.02
CA SER A 33 10.29 11.52 -9.99
C SER A 33 10.45 10.94 -8.60
N PHE A 34 9.36 10.47 -8.02
CA PHE A 34 9.32 9.98 -6.65
C PHE A 34 8.14 9.04 -6.45
N TYR A 35 8.15 8.34 -5.33
CA TYR A 35 7.01 7.62 -4.81
C TYR A 35 6.39 8.40 -3.67
N LYS A 36 5.06 8.41 -3.61
CA LYS A 36 4.33 8.73 -2.38
C LYS A 36 3.98 7.43 -1.70
N VAL A 37 4.53 7.22 -0.50
CA VAL A 37 4.27 5.99 0.25
C VAL A 37 2.87 6.04 0.82
N THR A 38 2.04 5.05 0.49
CA THR A 38 0.67 4.94 1.02
C THR A 38 0.63 3.97 2.20
N LYS A 39 1.42 2.90 2.11
CA LYS A 39 1.49 1.86 3.14
C LYS A 39 2.90 1.31 3.24
N ALA A 40 3.34 1.09 4.46
CA ALA A 40 4.55 0.34 4.76
C ALA A 40 4.25 -0.78 5.77
N ASN A 41 4.95 -1.91 5.60
CA ASN A 41 4.96 -3.01 6.54
C ASN A 41 6.43 -3.32 6.85
N LEU A 42 6.85 -2.90 8.04
CA LEU A 42 8.18 -3.11 8.58
C LEU A 42 8.20 -4.42 9.37
N LYS A 43 9.29 -5.17 9.22
CA LYS A 43 9.58 -6.38 9.98
C LYS A 43 10.94 -6.21 10.61
N PHE A 44 10.95 -6.02 11.92
CA PHE A 44 12.15 -6.00 12.72
C PHE A 44 12.51 -7.44 13.07
N ARG A 45 13.75 -7.83 12.78
CA ARG A 45 14.30 -9.12 13.21
C ARG A 45 15.52 -8.81 14.07
N GLN A 46 15.39 -9.14 15.34
CA GLN A 46 16.53 -9.14 16.25
C GLN A 46 17.35 -10.38 15.89
N ALA A 47 18.54 -10.17 15.35
CA ALA A 47 19.58 -11.19 15.43
C ALA A 47 20.00 -11.29 16.91
N GLU A 48 20.59 -12.41 17.32
CA GLU A 48 20.92 -12.78 18.70
C GLU A 48 21.49 -11.65 19.59
N ILE A 49 21.50 -11.87 20.90
CA ILE A 49 21.96 -10.92 21.92
C ILE A 49 23.33 -10.34 21.52
N GLY A 50 23.36 -9.07 21.09
CA GLY A 50 24.57 -8.35 20.65
C GLY A 50 24.66 -8.04 19.15
N ALA A 51 23.77 -8.56 18.31
CA ALA A 51 23.79 -8.31 16.86
C ALA A 51 22.89 -7.13 16.43
N ASP A 52 23.26 -6.49 15.32
CA ASP A 52 22.52 -5.38 14.72
C ASP A 52 21.08 -5.78 14.36
N VAL A 53 20.12 -4.89 14.67
CA VAL A 53 18.71 -5.10 14.31
C VAL A 53 18.56 -5.03 12.79
N THR A 54 18.22 -6.17 12.17
CA THR A 54 17.94 -6.21 10.74
C THR A 54 16.48 -5.80 10.48
N VAL A 55 16.31 -4.82 9.60
CA VAL A 55 14.99 -4.29 9.25
C VAL A 55 14.63 -4.70 7.83
N GLY A 56 13.58 -5.51 7.69
CA GLY A 56 12.92 -5.78 6.42
C GLY A 56 11.74 -4.83 6.22
N ALA A 57 11.47 -4.40 4.99
CA ALA A 57 10.26 -3.63 4.69
C ALA A 57 9.62 -4.04 3.37
N LYS A 58 8.29 -4.00 3.34
CA LYS A 58 7.49 -3.95 2.12
C LYS A 58 6.72 -2.63 2.13
N ALA A 59 6.82 -1.86 1.06
CA ALA A 59 6.08 -0.62 0.91
C ALA A 59 5.26 -0.63 -0.38
N TRP A 60 4.17 0.12 -0.35
CA TRP A 60 3.28 0.40 -1.47
C TRP A 60 3.14 1.91 -1.58
N GLY A 61 2.98 2.39 -2.80
CA GLY A 61 2.90 3.81 -3.02
C GLY A 61 2.60 4.18 -4.46
N GLN A 62 2.04 5.37 -4.62
CA GLN A 62 1.77 5.97 -5.92
C GLN A 62 3.08 6.44 -6.54
N VAL A 63 3.24 6.19 -7.84
CA VAL A 63 4.46 6.57 -8.57
C VAL A 63 4.21 7.87 -9.29
N PHE A 64 5.05 8.86 -9.04
CA PHE A 64 5.10 10.09 -9.79
C PHE A 64 6.33 10.05 -10.68
N TRP A 65 6.12 10.08 -11.99
CA TRP A 65 7.20 10.11 -12.97
C TRP A 65 7.18 11.45 -13.69
N LYS A 66 8.27 12.21 -13.56
CA LYS A 66 8.41 13.55 -14.14
C LYS A 66 7.19 14.45 -13.79
N GLY A 67 6.77 14.44 -12.54
CA GLY A 67 5.66 15.25 -12.02
C GLY A 67 4.25 14.72 -12.33
N LYS A 68 4.11 13.62 -13.07
CA LYS A 68 2.81 13.04 -13.42
C LYS A 68 2.55 11.77 -12.65
N LEU A 69 1.31 11.59 -12.17
CA LEU A 69 0.87 10.34 -11.58
C LEU A 69 0.88 9.23 -12.63
N VAL A 70 1.67 8.20 -12.40
CA VAL A 70 1.68 6.99 -13.23
C VAL A 70 0.65 6.04 -12.67
N GLN A 71 -0.46 5.87 -13.40
CA GLN A 71 -1.45 4.89 -13.04
C GLN A 71 -0.84 3.47 -13.08
N PRO A 72 -1.13 2.63 -12.08
CA PRO A 72 -0.61 1.29 -12.02
C PRO A 72 -1.17 0.44 -13.16
N ARG A 73 -0.28 -0.07 -14.02
CA ARG A 73 -0.62 -0.98 -15.13
C ARG A 73 -0.78 -2.46 -14.70
N GLY A 74 -0.96 -2.72 -13.40
CA GLY A 74 -0.92 -4.08 -12.85
C GLY A 74 -2.26 -4.83 -12.96
N ARG A 75 -2.19 -6.16 -13.12
CA ARG A 75 -3.35 -7.09 -13.13
C ARG A 75 -4.30 -6.89 -11.94
N ASP A 76 -3.77 -6.46 -10.80
CA ASP A 76 -4.55 -6.32 -9.56
C ASP A 76 -5.39 -5.03 -9.48
N GLY A 77 -5.25 -4.11 -10.44
CA GLY A 77 -5.99 -2.84 -10.49
C GLY A 77 -5.85 -1.97 -9.23
N ARG A 78 -4.85 -2.25 -8.38
CA ARG A 78 -4.65 -1.54 -7.11
C ARG A 78 -4.10 -0.15 -7.39
N PRO A 79 -4.63 0.91 -6.74
CA PRO A 79 -4.16 2.29 -6.95
C PRO A 79 -2.69 2.49 -6.55
N ASP A 80 -2.14 1.65 -5.66
CA ASP A 80 -0.80 1.80 -5.11
C ASP A 80 0.03 0.53 -5.37
N PRO A 81 0.92 0.55 -6.38
CA PRO A 81 1.81 -0.59 -6.64
C PRO A 81 2.84 -0.76 -5.54
N ARG A 82 3.34 -2.00 -5.39
CA ARG A 82 4.44 -2.29 -4.49
C ARG A 82 5.71 -1.57 -4.95
N ILE A 83 6.36 -0.83 -4.05
CA ILE A 83 7.65 -0.20 -4.28
C ILE A 83 8.71 -1.30 -4.38
N ARG A 84 9.43 -1.32 -5.51
CA ARG A 84 10.46 -2.32 -5.82
C ARG A 84 11.85 -1.76 -5.58
N GLY A 85 12.83 -2.64 -5.37
CA GLY A 85 14.24 -2.23 -5.23
C GLY A 85 14.57 -1.60 -3.87
N GLY A 86 13.77 -1.84 -2.83
CA GLY A 86 13.97 -1.23 -1.51
C GLY A 86 15.34 -1.52 -0.87
N LEU A 87 15.90 -2.72 -1.11
CA LEU A 87 17.23 -3.11 -0.66
C LEU A 87 18.33 -2.86 -1.71
N LYS A 88 17.95 -2.66 -2.97
CA LYS A 88 18.91 -2.49 -4.07
C LYS A 88 19.39 -1.05 -4.20
N TYR A 89 18.47 -0.10 -4.04
CA TYR A 89 18.76 1.31 -4.23
C TYR A 89 18.95 2.02 -2.90
N VAL A 90 19.67 3.14 -2.98
CA VAL A 90 19.74 4.13 -1.91
C VAL A 90 18.58 5.10 -2.12
N TRP A 91 17.82 5.33 -1.06
CA TRP A 91 16.61 6.14 -1.06
C TRP A 91 16.83 7.42 -0.26
N SER A 92 16.25 8.51 -0.74
CA SER A 92 16.23 9.81 -0.09
C SER A 92 14.79 10.29 0.07
N GLU A 93 14.51 10.96 1.17
CA GLU A 93 13.29 11.73 1.35
C GLU A 93 13.28 12.94 0.41
N VAL A 94 12.10 13.27 -0.12
CA VAL A 94 11.86 14.46 -0.94
C VAL A 94 11.06 15.42 -0.11
N ASP A 95 11.56 16.65 0.07
CA ASP A 95 10.81 17.69 0.76
C ASP A 95 9.66 18.17 -0.15
N PRO A 96 8.38 18.04 0.28
CA PRO A 96 7.24 18.49 -0.52
C PRO A 96 7.30 19.98 -0.85
N LYS A 97 7.98 20.81 -0.06
CA LYS A 97 8.12 22.25 -0.31
C LYS A 97 8.99 22.58 -1.52
N THR A 98 9.82 21.63 -1.96
CA THR A 98 10.72 21.81 -3.10
C THR A 98 10.10 21.42 -4.44
N LEU A 99 8.83 21.00 -4.42
CA LEU A 99 8.11 20.55 -5.60
C LEU A 99 7.46 21.72 -6.34
N ASP A 100 7.39 21.58 -7.65
CA ASP A 100 6.65 22.48 -8.53
C ASP A 100 5.14 22.45 -8.23
N GLU A 101 4.44 23.56 -8.45
CA GLU A 101 3.01 23.70 -8.14
C GLU A 101 2.16 22.66 -8.87
N ALA A 102 2.49 22.39 -10.14
CA ALA A 102 1.83 21.38 -10.94
C ALA A 102 1.96 19.97 -10.33
N THR A 103 3.12 19.69 -9.74
CA THR A 103 3.39 18.39 -9.10
C THR A 103 2.64 18.28 -7.77
N THR A 104 2.60 19.37 -6.98
CA THR A 104 1.86 19.42 -5.72
C THR A 104 0.36 19.20 -5.93
N LYS A 105 -0.22 19.83 -6.97
CA LYS A 105 -1.61 19.59 -7.37
C LYS A 105 -1.83 18.12 -7.77
N ALA A 106 -0.96 17.56 -8.60
CA ALA A 106 -1.05 16.15 -8.99
C ALA A 106 -0.99 15.19 -7.79
N VAL A 107 -0.21 15.52 -6.75
CA VAL A 107 -0.16 14.74 -5.50
C VAL A 107 -1.47 14.83 -4.72
N ALA A 108 -2.09 16.01 -4.66
CA ALA A 108 -3.38 16.20 -4.00
C ALA A 108 -4.52 15.47 -4.74
N ASP A 109 -4.54 15.57 -6.07
CA ASP A 109 -5.50 14.83 -6.92
C ASP A 109 -5.34 13.32 -6.79
N ALA A 110 -4.10 12.85 -6.60
CA ALA A 110 -3.83 11.43 -6.38
C ALA A 110 -4.38 10.93 -5.03
N ASP A 111 -4.42 11.77 -4.00
CA ASP A 111 -4.99 11.41 -2.70
C ASP A 111 -6.49 11.25 -2.77
N THR A 112 -7.18 12.19 -3.42
CA THR A 112 -8.64 12.12 -3.59
C THR A 112 -9.01 10.89 -4.41
N TYR A 113 -8.28 10.61 -5.50
CA TYR A 113 -8.44 9.41 -6.29
C TYR A 113 -8.24 8.12 -5.47
N LEU A 114 -7.24 8.08 -4.60
CA LEU A 114 -6.96 6.92 -3.76
C LEU A 114 -8.10 6.67 -2.78
N VAL A 115 -8.58 7.71 -2.10
CA VAL A 115 -9.72 7.61 -1.18
C VAL A 115 -10.95 7.05 -1.90
N GLN A 116 -11.31 7.62 -3.06
CA GLN A 116 -12.44 7.14 -3.87
C GLN A 116 -12.28 5.66 -4.26
N LYS A 117 -11.12 5.26 -4.81
CA LYS A 117 -10.88 3.86 -5.20
C LYS A 117 -10.89 2.90 -4.02
N THR A 118 -10.43 3.34 -2.84
CA THR A 118 -10.49 2.49 -1.64
C THR A 118 -11.92 2.28 -1.16
N GLN A 119 -12.76 3.31 -1.21
CA GLN A 119 -14.19 3.22 -0.88
C GLN A 119 -14.93 2.30 -1.83
N GLU A 120 -14.83 2.52 -3.16
CA GLU A 120 -15.44 1.66 -4.19
C GLU A 120 -15.10 0.18 -3.98
N ARG A 121 -13.86 -0.10 -3.59
CA ARG A 121 -13.40 -1.47 -3.34
C ARG A 121 -13.94 -2.03 -2.02
N ALA A 122 -14.04 -1.21 -0.98
CA ALA A 122 -14.66 -1.61 0.28
C ALA A 122 -16.13 -1.98 0.07
N ASP A 123 -16.86 -1.16 -0.70
CA ASP A 123 -18.27 -1.38 -1.04
C ASP A 123 -18.44 -2.65 -1.88
N ALA A 124 -17.62 -2.83 -2.91
CA ALA A 124 -17.62 -4.05 -3.72
C ALA A 124 -17.30 -5.31 -2.89
N LEU A 125 -16.41 -5.20 -1.89
CA LEU A 125 -16.10 -6.31 -0.99
C LEU A 125 -17.25 -6.59 -0.02
N ALA A 126 -17.92 -5.54 0.49
CA ALA A 126 -19.09 -5.65 1.35
C ALA A 126 -20.24 -6.35 0.61
N ALA A 127 -20.54 -5.93 -0.63
CA ALA A 127 -21.55 -6.57 -1.49
C ALA A 127 -21.24 -8.05 -1.72
N LYS A 128 -19.97 -8.40 -2.04
CA LYS A 128 -19.55 -9.80 -2.20
C LYS A 128 -19.70 -10.62 -0.93
N ARG A 129 -19.43 -10.02 0.24
CA ARG A 129 -19.60 -10.68 1.54
C ARG A 129 -21.07 -10.90 1.88
N ALA A 130 -21.94 -9.92 1.60
CA ALA A 130 -23.39 -10.04 1.77
C ALA A 130 -23.96 -11.17 0.91
N ALA A 131 -23.68 -11.16 -0.40
CA ALA A 131 -24.12 -12.21 -1.32
C ALA A 131 -23.61 -13.60 -0.92
N LYS A 132 -22.36 -13.70 -0.44
CA LYS A 132 -21.82 -14.97 0.07
C LYS A 132 -22.56 -15.44 1.32
N LYS A 133 -22.91 -14.52 2.23
CA LYS A 133 -23.64 -14.85 3.46
C LYS A 133 -25.05 -15.37 3.14
N GLU A 134 -25.75 -14.75 2.21
CA GLU A 134 -27.07 -15.20 1.73
C GLU A 134 -27.00 -16.58 1.09
N ARG A 135 -26.01 -16.81 0.21
CA ARG A 135 -25.81 -18.12 -0.42
C ARG A 135 -25.53 -19.22 0.62
N VAL A 136 -24.69 -18.93 1.61
CA VAL A 136 -24.39 -19.89 2.68
C VAL A 136 -25.65 -20.16 3.52
N ALA A 137 -26.42 -19.11 3.87
CA ALA A 137 -27.67 -19.25 4.62
C ALA A 137 -28.69 -20.14 3.87
N ALA A 138 -28.88 -19.91 2.57
CA ALA A 138 -29.77 -20.71 1.73
C ALA A 138 -29.34 -22.19 1.68
N VAL A 139 -28.04 -22.46 1.49
CA VAL A 139 -27.50 -23.84 1.48
C VAL A 139 -27.70 -24.50 2.84
N THR A 140 -27.46 -23.79 3.94
CA THR A 140 -27.68 -24.35 5.29
C THR A 140 -29.14 -24.62 5.60
N ALA A 141 -30.06 -23.76 5.13
CA ALA A 141 -31.50 -23.96 5.31
C ALA A 141 -31.99 -25.18 4.50
N ALA A 142 -31.58 -25.29 3.25
CA ALA A 142 -31.90 -26.45 2.39
C ALA A 142 -31.36 -27.75 2.98
N ARG A 143 -30.13 -27.74 3.51
CA ARG A 143 -29.55 -28.91 4.18
C ARG A 143 -30.35 -29.32 5.42
N LYS A 144 -30.74 -28.36 6.26
CA LYS A 144 -31.58 -28.65 7.45
C LYS A 144 -32.95 -29.19 7.07
N ALA A 145 -33.57 -28.68 5.99
CA ALA A 145 -34.84 -29.18 5.51
C ALA A 145 -34.74 -30.64 5.03
N ALA A 146 -33.71 -30.96 4.25
CA ALA A 146 -33.46 -32.33 3.80
C ALA A 146 -33.15 -33.30 4.96
N GLU A 147 -32.38 -32.86 5.96
CA GLU A 147 -32.12 -33.66 7.18
C GLU A 147 -33.42 -33.89 7.99
N ALA A 148 -34.34 -32.92 8.02
CA ALA A 148 -35.62 -33.07 8.69
C ALA A 148 -36.58 -34.01 7.93
N GLU A 149 -36.63 -33.94 6.60
CA GLU A 149 -37.41 -34.87 5.76
C GLU A 149 -36.88 -36.30 5.89
N ALA A 150 -35.56 -36.50 5.90
CA ALA A 150 -34.96 -37.81 6.07
C ALA A 150 -35.22 -38.44 7.46
N ALA A 151 -35.48 -37.62 8.49
CA ALA A 151 -35.80 -38.12 9.84
C ALA A 151 -37.26 -38.54 10.02
N GLN A 152 -38.13 -38.28 9.04
CA GLN A 152 -39.55 -38.65 9.06
C GLN A 152 -39.83 -40.02 8.41
N TYR A 153 -38.82 -40.62 7.78
CA TYR A 153 -38.84 -41.97 7.22
C TYR A 153 -37.97 -42.91 8.06
#